data_AF-A0A9D0AA66-F1
#
_entry.id   AF-A0A9D0AA66-F1
#
_cell.length_a   1.000
_cell.length_b   1.000
_cell.length_c   1.000
_cell.angle_alpha   90.00
_cell.angle_beta   90.00
_cell.angle_gamma   90.00
#
_symmetry.space_group_name_H-M   'P 1'
#
loop_
_entity.id
_entity.type
_entity.pdbx_description
1 polymer ?
#
loop_
_entity_poly.entity_id
_entity_poly.type
_entity_poly.pdbx_seq_one_letter_code
_entity_poly.pdbx_strand_id
1 'polypeptide(L)'
;VTIQKFYRITGGSTQYKGVEPDIVAPSMLDYLKTGEKYMDNSLPWDTVQPVDYEPWQGFSFDVSAARKLAKRWIAKNKKFQEIKALSEKAKQRREKTKVADFLAGMEKERAEAQKAREEAKAAGLIDPGRDNDLDGKKEKKSLLEEVKDDPFVGVGLLLMDHASALRRTTETKR
;
A
#
# COMPACT_ATOMS: atom_id res chain seq x y z
N VAL A 1 -28.67 10.62 -3.78
CA VAL A 1 -29.19 9.33 -3.29
C VAL A 1 -28.41 8.22 -3.96
N THR A 2 -27.92 7.23 -3.20
CA THR A 2 -27.27 6.02 -3.74
C THR A 2 -28.33 4.98 -4.07
N ILE A 3 -28.35 4.49 -5.31
CA ILE A 3 -29.41 3.61 -5.83
C ILE A 3 -28.97 2.16 -6.05
N GLN A 4 -27.67 1.87 -6.01
CA GLN A 4 -27.10 0.57 -6.35
C GLN A 4 -25.98 0.19 -5.39
N LYS A 5 -25.79 -1.13 -5.20
CA LYS A 5 -24.68 -1.74 -4.46
C LYS A 5 -24.00 -2.78 -5.35
N PHE A 6 -22.68 -2.91 -5.20
CA PHE A 6 -21.89 -3.92 -5.92
C PHE A 6 -21.54 -5.09 -5.00
N TYR A 7 -21.56 -6.30 -5.57
CA TYR A 7 -21.25 -7.56 -4.91
C TYR A 7 -20.29 -8.38 -5.78
N ARG A 8 -19.38 -9.11 -5.13
CA ARG A 8 -18.48 -10.07 -5.80
C ARG A 8 -19.27 -11.31 -6.25
N ILE A 9 -18.70 -12.08 -7.17
CA ILE A 9 -19.26 -13.38 -7.61
C ILE A 9 -19.50 -14.35 -6.43
N THR A 10 -18.69 -14.22 -5.37
CA THR A 10 -18.82 -14.98 -4.13
C THR A 10 -19.92 -14.46 -3.20
N GLY A 11 -20.73 -13.48 -3.62
CA GLY A 11 -21.81 -12.87 -2.84
C GLY A 11 -21.39 -11.77 -1.87
N GLY A 12 -20.08 -11.59 -1.61
CA GLY A 12 -19.58 -10.59 -0.66
C GLY A 12 -19.51 -9.17 -1.24
N SER A 13 -19.96 -8.15 -0.52
CA SER A 13 -19.75 -6.75 -0.90
C SER A 13 -18.31 -6.28 -0.62
N THR A 14 -17.83 -5.30 -1.41
CA THR A 14 -16.56 -4.59 -1.17
C THR A 14 -16.72 -3.43 -0.19
N GLN A 15 -17.94 -3.08 0.20
CA GLN A 15 -18.22 -2.01 1.16
C GLN A 15 -17.45 -2.24 2.46
N TYR A 16 -16.87 -1.19 3.05
CA TYR A 16 -16.07 -1.20 4.29
C TYR A 16 -14.74 -1.96 4.27
N LYS A 17 -14.69 -3.13 3.65
CA LYS A 17 -13.53 -4.04 3.66
C LYS A 17 -12.64 -3.91 2.43
N GLY A 18 -13.18 -3.39 1.31
CA GLY A 18 -12.48 -3.33 0.03
C GLY A 18 -12.10 -4.72 -0.47
N VAL A 19 -10.97 -4.80 -1.18
CA VAL A 19 -10.34 -6.06 -1.58
C VAL A 19 -9.11 -6.27 -0.72
N GLU A 20 -9.12 -7.32 0.11
CA GLU A 20 -7.97 -7.68 0.94
C GLU A 20 -6.90 -8.37 0.08
N PRO A 21 -5.67 -7.85 0.03
CA PRO A 21 -4.60 -8.45 -0.76
C PRO A 21 -4.01 -9.70 -0.08
N ASP A 22 -3.66 -10.72 -0.86
CA ASP A 22 -3.01 -11.94 -0.34
C ASP A 22 -1.63 -11.71 0.29
N ILE A 23 -0.95 -10.66 -0.16
CA ILE A 23 0.39 -10.25 0.26
C ILE A 23 0.28 -8.83 0.79
N VAL A 24 0.43 -8.69 2.11
CA VAL A 24 0.37 -7.40 2.80
C VAL A 24 1.79 -6.86 2.96
N ALA A 25 2.04 -5.69 2.38
CA ALA A 25 3.28 -4.94 2.54
C ALA A 25 3.03 -3.71 3.44
N PRO A 26 3.97 -3.33 4.33
CA PRO A 26 3.85 -2.12 5.13
C PRO A 26 3.68 -0.90 4.22
N SER A 27 2.72 -0.04 4.55
CA SER A 27 2.48 1.22 3.87
C SER A 27 2.62 2.40 4.82
N MET A 28 3.07 3.52 4.26
CA MET A 28 3.08 4.80 4.95
C MET A 28 1.68 5.21 5.40
N LEU A 29 0.63 4.73 4.73
CA LEU A 29 -0.75 5.09 5.00
C LEU A 29 -1.43 4.15 6.01
N ASP A 30 -0.73 3.14 6.54
CA ASP A 30 -1.33 2.15 7.47
C ASP A 30 -1.90 2.80 8.75
N TYR A 31 -1.37 3.96 9.17
CA TYR A 31 -1.88 4.70 10.32
C TYR A 31 -3.16 5.51 10.04
N LEU A 32 -3.49 5.73 8.76
CA LEU A 32 -4.65 6.50 8.36
C LEU A 32 -5.92 5.66 8.54
N LYS A 33 -6.85 6.18 9.34
CA LYS A 33 -8.23 5.66 9.35
C LYS A 33 -8.99 6.28 8.18
N THR A 34 -8.67 5.83 6.97
CA THR A 34 -9.32 6.27 5.72
C THR A 34 -10.06 5.09 5.07
N GLY A 35 -11.05 5.41 4.24
CA GLY A 35 -11.93 4.43 3.59
C GLY A 35 -13.39 4.58 4.00
N GLU A 36 -14.27 3.95 3.24
CA GLU A 36 -15.72 4.06 3.38
C GLU A 36 -16.21 3.75 4.80
N LYS A 37 -15.56 2.80 5.49
CA LYS A 37 -15.91 2.42 6.88
C LYS A 37 -15.74 3.54 7.91
N TYR A 38 -14.98 4.59 7.59
CA TYR A 38 -14.76 5.74 8.47
C TYR A 38 -15.55 6.97 8.03
N MET A 39 -16.37 6.87 6.98
CA MET A 39 -17.26 7.94 6.55
C MET A 39 -18.57 7.87 7.34
N ASP A 40 -19.07 9.05 7.70
CA ASP A 40 -20.38 9.19 8.34
C ASP A 40 -21.49 8.71 7.41
N ASN A 41 -22.47 7.98 7.96
CA ASN A 41 -23.62 7.43 7.23
C ASN A 41 -23.24 6.50 6.05
N SER A 42 -22.07 5.86 6.14
CA SER A 42 -21.69 4.85 5.17
C SER A 42 -22.62 3.62 5.26
N LEU A 43 -22.94 3.04 4.11
CA LEU A 43 -23.85 1.89 4.06
C LEU A 43 -23.17 0.67 4.69
N PRO A 44 -23.86 -0.12 5.53
CA PRO A 44 -23.27 -1.30 6.15
C PRO A 44 -22.88 -2.35 5.11
N TRP A 45 -21.83 -3.09 5.43
CA TRP A 45 -21.44 -4.29 4.69
C TRP A 45 -22.55 -5.34 4.76
N ASP A 46 -22.80 -5.97 3.62
CA ASP A 46 -23.87 -6.96 3.43
C ASP A 46 -23.43 -8.02 2.40
N THR A 47 -24.15 -9.13 2.35
CA THR A 47 -23.89 -10.26 1.45
C THR A 47 -25.16 -10.70 0.74
N VAL A 48 -25.02 -11.11 -0.51
CA VAL A 48 -26.08 -11.75 -1.30
C VAL A 48 -25.72 -13.20 -1.57
N GLN A 49 -26.67 -13.97 -2.11
CA GLN A 49 -26.38 -15.33 -2.55
C GLN A 49 -25.28 -15.31 -3.63
N PRO A 50 -24.25 -16.16 -3.52
CA PRO A 50 -23.27 -16.33 -4.60
C PRO A 50 -23.96 -16.79 -5.88
N VAL A 51 -23.39 -16.39 -7.02
CA VAL A 51 -23.79 -16.92 -8.32
C VAL A 51 -22.97 -18.17 -8.62
N ASP A 52 -23.52 -19.10 -9.41
CA ASP A 52 -22.74 -20.25 -9.86
C ASP A 52 -21.64 -19.79 -10.81
N TYR A 53 -20.40 -20.16 -10.52
CA TYR A 53 -19.24 -19.88 -11.35
C TYR A 53 -18.26 -21.06 -11.30
N GLU A 54 -17.55 -21.27 -12.40
CA GLU A 54 -16.47 -22.25 -12.46
C GLU A 54 -15.13 -21.54 -12.15
N PRO A 55 -14.42 -21.94 -11.08
CA PRO A 55 -13.09 -21.42 -10.82
C PRO A 55 -12.14 -21.74 -11.97
N TRP A 56 -11.29 -20.78 -12.32
CA TRP A 56 -10.24 -20.99 -13.32
C TRP A 56 -9.30 -22.13 -12.88
N GLN A 57 -9.20 -23.18 -13.70
CA GLN A 57 -8.37 -24.38 -13.44
C GLN A 57 -7.01 -24.39 -14.16
N GLY A 58 -6.56 -23.26 -14.72
CA GLY A 58 -5.27 -23.18 -15.39
C GLY A 58 -4.09 -23.24 -14.40
N PHE A 59 -3.01 -22.49 -14.70
CA PHE A 59 -1.80 -22.53 -13.88
C PHE A 59 -2.08 -22.26 -12.39
N SER A 60 -1.80 -23.25 -11.54
CA SER A 60 -1.87 -23.12 -10.08
C SER A 60 -0.64 -22.36 -9.58
N PHE A 61 -0.87 -21.22 -8.95
CA PHE A 61 0.16 -20.44 -8.28
C PHE A 61 0.12 -20.76 -6.78
N ASP A 62 1.24 -21.22 -6.22
CA ASP A 62 1.33 -21.45 -4.78
C ASP A 62 1.38 -20.12 -4.02
N VAL A 63 0.19 -19.61 -3.68
CA VAL A 63 0.00 -18.37 -2.91
C VAL A 63 0.69 -18.46 -1.54
N SER A 64 0.75 -19.66 -0.94
CA SER A 64 1.39 -19.84 0.37
C SER A 64 2.91 -19.68 0.29
N ALA A 65 3.54 -20.29 -0.71
CA ALA A 65 4.96 -20.09 -0.99
C ALA A 65 5.27 -18.63 -1.34
N ALA A 66 4.45 -18.01 -2.20
CA ALA A 66 4.57 -16.61 -2.58
C ALA A 66 4.49 -15.67 -1.37
N ARG A 67 3.51 -15.89 -0.48
CA ARG A 67 3.35 -15.12 0.76
C ARG A 67 4.57 -15.26 1.67
N LYS A 68 5.10 -16.47 1.84
CA LYS A 68 6.33 -16.71 2.62
C LYS A 68 7.56 -16.05 2.01
N LEU A 69 7.68 -16.06 0.68
CA LEU A 69 8.77 -15.42 -0.04
C LEU A 69 8.71 -13.89 0.13
N ALA A 70 7.56 -13.28 -0.18
CA ALA A 70 7.34 -11.85 -0.04
C ALA A 70 7.58 -11.38 1.41
N LYS A 71 7.02 -12.09 2.40
CA LYS A 71 7.22 -11.75 3.83
C LYS A 71 8.70 -11.71 4.21
N ARG A 72 9.50 -12.69 3.75
CA ARG A 72 10.95 -12.73 4.02
C ARG A 72 11.68 -11.59 3.34
N TRP A 73 11.32 -11.26 2.10
CA TRP A 73 11.96 -10.18 1.35
C TRP A 73 11.62 -8.80 1.93
N ILE A 74 10.34 -8.55 2.21
CA ILE A 74 9.85 -7.33 2.85
C ILE A 74 10.55 -7.11 4.20
N ALA A 75 10.69 -8.15 5.03
CA ALA A 75 11.35 -8.05 6.33
C ALA A 75 12.84 -7.67 6.24
N LYS A 76 13.52 -8.10 5.17
CA LYS A 76 14.95 -7.81 4.94
C LYS A 76 15.19 -6.46 4.25
N ASN A 77 14.19 -5.94 3.53
CA ASN A 77 14.35 -4.74 2.72
C ASN A 77 14.32 -3.49 3.61
N LYS A 78 15.41 -2.70 3.53
CA LYS A 78 15.59 -1.48 4.32
C LYS A 78 14.49 -0.43 4.09
N LYS A 79 14.03 -0.25 2.85
CA LYS A 79 12.96 0.73 2.54
C LYS A 79 11.65 0.38 3.25
N PHE A 80 11.30 -0.90 3.35
CA PHE A 80 10.10 -1.32 4.10
C PHE A 80 10.24 -1.14 5.62
N GLN A 81 11.46 -1.28 6.16
CA GLN A 81 11.72 -0.98 7.55
C GLN A 81 11.57 0.53 7.84
N GLU A 82 12.07 1.37 6.94
CA GLU A 82 11.92 2.83 7.01
C GLU A 82 10.44 3.26 6.90
N ILE A 83 9.69 2.70 5.93
CA ILE A 83 8.24 2.92 5.78
C ILE A 83 7.50 2.59 7.07
N LYS A 84 7.78 1.41 7.65
CA LYS A 84 7.14 0.97 8.89
C LYS A 84 7.44 1.92 10.04
N ALA A 85 8.69 2.34 10.20
CA ALA A 85 9.09 3.27 11.25
C ALA A 85 8.41 4.64 11.11
N LEU A 86 8.30 5.16 9.88
CA LEU A 86 7.62 6.42 9.61
C LEU A 86 6.11 6.33 9.84
N SER A 87 5.48 5.23 9.43
CA SER A 87 4.05 4.98 9.68
C SER A 87 3.73 4.95 11.18
N GLU A 88 4.57 4.29 11.99
CA GLU A 88 4.42 4.28 13.46
C GLU A 88 4.64 5.67 14.09
N LYS A 89 5.64 6.43 13.64
CA LYS A 89 5.83 7.83 14.08
C LYS A 89 4.61 8.68 13.74
N ALA A 90 4.05 8.54 12.55
CA ALA A 90 2.87 9.28 12.11
C ALA A 90 1.61 8.88 12.91
N LYS A 91 1.46 7.59 13.25
CA LYS A 91 0.42 7.10 14.14
C LYS A 91 0.49 7.75 15.52
N GLN A 92 1.68 7.77 16.13
CA GLN A 92 1.90 8.39 17.44
C GLN A 92 1.60 9.90 17.43
N ARG A 93 1.98 10.60 16.35
CA ARG A 93 1.64 12.02 16.17
C ARG A 93 0.14 12.24 16.09
N ARG A 94 -0.58 11.38 15.35
CA ARG A 94 -2.03 11.48 15.23
C ARG A 94 -2.76 11.28 16.56
N GLU A 95 -2.29 10.37 17.40
CA GLU A 95 -2.87 10.12 18.73
C GLU A 95 -2.59 11.27 19.71
N LYS A 96 -1.54 12.08 19.45
CA LYS A 96 -1.26 13.31 20.18
C LYS A 96 -2.14 14.45 19.66
N THR A 97 -3.36 14.54 20.18
CA THR A 97 -4.32 15.61 19.81
C THR A 97 -4.08 16.93 20.56
N LYS A 98 -3.17 16.96 21.54
CA LYS A 98 -2.85 18.18 22.31
C LYS A 98 -1.69 18.91 21.65
N VAL A 99 -1.95 20.14 21.22
CA VAL A 99 -0.95 21.05 20.66
C VAL A 99 -0.53 22.05 21.74
N ALA A 100 0.73 22.47 21.71
CA ALA A 100 1.21 23.52 22.62
C ALA A 100 0.65 24.89 22.22
N ASP A 101 0.09 25.63 23.18
CA ASP A 101 -0.53 26.94 22.96
C ASP A 101 0.45 28.12 23.04
N PHE A 102 1.77 27.84 23.10
CA PHE A 102 2.82 28.84 23.21
C PHE A 102 3.82 28.75 22.05
N LEU A 103 4.33 29.91 21.61
CA LEU A 103 5.17 30.08 20.42
C LEU A 103 6.37 29.12 20.36
N ALA A 104 7.17 29.02 21.44
CA ALA A 104 8.33 28.15 21.47
C ALA A 104 7.98 26.65 21.30
N GLY A 105 6.79 26.23 21.78
CA GLY A 105 6.28 24.88 21.60
C GLY A 105 5.88 24.62 20.15
N MET A 106 5.19 25.58 19.52
CA MET A 106 4.79 25.50 18.12
C MET A 106 6.00 25.49 17.16
N GLU A 107 7.02 26.30 17.43
CA GLU A 107 8.25 26.33 16.61
C GLU A 107 8.99 25.00 16.65
N LYS A 108 9.10 24.40 17.84
CA LYS A 108 9.71 23.06 18.00
C LYS A 108 8.92 22.00 17.24
N GLU A 109 7.59 22.00 17.37
CA GLU A 109 6.73 21.05 16.67
C GLU A 109 6.81 21.20 15.14
N ARG A 110 6.81 22.45 14.62
CA ARG A 110 7.03 22.70 13.19
C ARG A 110 8.39 22.22 12.71
N ALA A 111 9.46 22.47 13.48
CA ALA A 111 10.79 22.01 13.12
C ALA A 111 10.88 20.47 13.08
N GLU A 112 10.26 19.77 14.03
CA GLU A 112 10.17 18.31 14.04
C GLU A 112 9.28 17.77 12.91
N ALA A 113 8.20 18.46 12.56
CA ALA A 113 7.34 18.11 11.43
C ALA A 113 8.07 18.27 10.10
N GLN A 114 8.81 19.37 9.94
CA GLN A 114 9.58 19.65 8.74
C GLN A 114 10.73 18.67 8.55
N LYS A 115 11.49 18.36 9.62
CA LYS A 115 12.51 17.30 9.60
C LYS A 115 11.92 15.94 9.18
N ALA A 116 10.78 15.56 9.73
CA ALA A 116 10.13 14.32 9.34
C ALA A 116 9.67 14.32 7.86
N ARG A 117 9.22 15.46 7.33
CA ARG A 117 8.86 15.61 5.91
C ARG A 117 10.10 15.51 5.02
N GLU A 118 11.22 16.10 5.43
CA GLU A 118 12.50 15.99 4.73
C GLU A 118 13.07 14.58 4.78
N GLU A 119 13.01 13.89 5.93
CA GLU A 119 13.40 12.47 6.07
C GLU A 119 12.55 11.58 5.14
N ALA A 120 11.24 11.78 5.10
CA ALA A 120 10.36 11.02 4.22
C ALA A 120 10.60 11.32 2.73
N LYS A 121 10.93 12.58 2.39
CA LYS A 121 11.33 12.97 1.03
C LYS A 121 12.68 12.35 0.64
N ALA A 122 13.66 12.36 1.53
CA ALA A 122 14.98 11.77 1.33
C ALA A 122 14.90 10.24 1.18
N ALA A 123 13.96 9.60 1.88
CA ALA A 123 13.66 8.17 1.72
C ALA A 123 12.90 7.84 0.41
N GLY A 124 12.54 8.85 -0.41
CA GLY A 124 11.80 8.66 -1.65
C GLY A 124 10.34 8.27 -1.45
N LEU A 125 9.78 8.54 -0.27
CA LEU A 125 8.43 8.13 0.14
C LEU A 125 7.38 9.23 -0.09
N ILE A 126 7.83 10.45 -0.36
CA ILE A 126 6.99 11.59 -0.74
C ILE A 126 7.53 12.09 -2.07
N ASP A 127 6.69 12.03 -3.10
CA ASP A 127 7.00 12.63 -4.40
C ASP A 127 7.17 14.16 -4.24
N PRO A 128 8.35 14.72 -4.54
CA PRO A 128 8.57 16.17 -4.52
C PRO A 128 7.67 16.96 -5.48
N GLY A 129 7.02 16.29 -6.44
CA GLY A 129 6.34 16.91 -7.58
C GLY A 129 4.89 17.29 -7.36
N ARG A 130 4.16 16.65 -6.43
CA ARG A 130 2.69 16.81 -6.35
C ARG A 130 2.21 18.19 -5.87
N ASP A 131 3.07 18.96 -5.21
CA ASP A 131 2.79 20.35 -4.84
C ASP A 131 3.18 21.35 -5.96
N ASN A 132 3.91 20.89 -6.99
CA ASN A 132 4.50 21.72 -8.05
C ASN A 132 3.89 21.48 -9.46
N ASP A 133 2.75 20.79 -9.56
CA ASP A 133 2.04 20.60 -10.85
C ASP A 133 1.51 21.91 -11.47
N LEU A 134 1.72 23.05 -10.81
CA LEU A 134 1.41 24.39 -11.31
C LEU A 134 2.57 25.03 -12.11
N ASP A 135 3.80 24.52 -12.02
CA ASP A 135 4.95 25.04 -12.77
C ASP A 135 5.60 23.94 -13.60
N GLY A 136 5.14 23.84 -14.86
CA GLY A 136 5.49 22.81 -15.85
C GLY A 136 6.93 22.84 -16.37
N LYS A 137 7.94 22.76 -15.49
CA LYS A 137 9.35 22.61 -15.86
C LYS A 137 10.12 21.69 -14.92
N LYS A 138 9.92 20.37 -15.04
CA LYS A 138 10.96 19.37 -14.75
C LYS A 138 10.98 18.34 -15.85
N GLU A 139 12.17 18.01 -16.34
CA GLU A 139 12.36 16.86 -17.22
C GLU A 139 11.78 15.62 -16.54
N LYS A 140 10.75 15.03 -17.16
CA LYS A 140 10.15 13.78 -16.69
C LYS A 140 11.23 12.71 -16.79
N LYS A 141 11.61 12.14 -15.65
CA LYS A 141 12.41 10.90 -15.67
C LYS A 141 11.63 9.86 -16.47
N SER A 142 12.34 8.95 -17.13
CA SER A 142 11.67 7.82 -17.77
C SER A 142 10.90 7.04 -16.71
N LEU A 143 9.66 6.62 -17.01
CA LEU A 143 8.84 5.81 -16.10
C LEU A 143 9.61 4.59 -15.57
N LEU A 144 10.52 4.05 -16.38
CA LEU A 144 11.36 2.91 -16.01
C LEU A 144 12.34 3.24 -14.87
N GLU A 145 12.88 4.45 -14.83
CA GLU A 145 13.81 4.88 -13.80
C GLU A 145 13.10 5.15 -12.47
N GLU A 146 11.88 5.70 -12.53
CA GLU A 146 11.06 5.93 -11.33
C GLU A 146 10.61 4.62 -10.69
N VAL A 147 10.18 3.67 -11.52
CA VAL A 147 9.65 2.38 -11.07
C VAL A 147 10.75 1.45 -10.52
N LYS A 148 11.99 1.58 -11.01
CA LYS A 148 13.12 0.73 -10.59
C LYS A 148 13.41 0.83 -9.09
N ASP A 149 13.22 2.01 -8.51
CA ASP A 149 13.49 2.26 -7.10
C ASP A 149 12.26 2.00 -6.20
N ASP A 150 11.09 1.70 -6.77
CA ASP A 150 9.87 1.45 -6.01
C ASP A 150 9.92 0.09 -5.28
N PRO A 151 9.87 0.07 -3.93
CA PRO A 151 9.94 -1.17 -3.16
C PRO A 151 8.73 -2.09 -3.40
N PHE A 152 7.55 -1.56 -3.73
CA PHE A 152 6.34 -2.34 -4.00
C PHE A 152 6.43 -3.05 -5.36
N VAL A 153 6.96 -2.36 -6.37
CA VAL A 153 7.22 -2.99 -7.69
C VAL A 153 8.28 -4.08 -7.56
N GLY A 154 9.28 -3.88 -6.71
CA GLY A 154 10.26 -4.92 -6.37
C GLY A 154 9.64 -6.21 -5.81
N VAL A 155 8.56 -6.12 -5.00
CA VAL A 155 7.81 -7.32 -4.55
C VAL A 155 7.18 -8.02 -5.75
N GLY A 156 6.55 -7.26 -6.66
CA GLY A 156 5.91 -7.82 -7.85
C GLY A 156 6.89 -8.58 -8.74
N LEU A 157 8.04 -7.96 -9.03
CA LEU A 157 9.10 -8.58 -9.83
C LEU A 157 9.64 -9.86 -9.18
N LEU A 158 9.89 -9.85 -7.86
CA LEU A 158 10.34 -11.03 -7.12
C LEU A 158 9.37 -12.21 -7.28
N LEU A 159 8.06 -11.95 -7.23
CA LEU A 159 7.03 -12.98 -7.37
C LEU A 159 6.94 -13.49 -8.81
N MET A 160 7.09 -12.61 -9.80
CA MET A 160 7.10 -12.99 -11.21
C MET A 160 8.32 -13.84 -11.57
N ASP A 161 9.50 -13.51 -11.04
CA ASP A 161 10.71 -14.32 -11.22
C ASP A 161 10.55 -15.70 -10.58
N HIS A 162 9.99 -15.76 -9.36
CA HIS A 162 9.70 -17.03 -8.69
C HIS A 162 8.71 -17.89 -9.48
N ALA A 163 7.63 -17.29 -9.99
CA ALA A 163 6.65 -17.98 -10.81
C ALA A 163 7.25 -18.50 -12.12
N SER A 164 8.11 -17.69 -12.77
CA SER A 164 8.77 -18.03 -14.02
C SER A 164 9.78 -19.17 -13.84
N ALA A 165 10.54 -19.16 -12.74
CA ALA A 165 11.47 -20.24 -12.41
C ALA A 165 10.75 -21.58 -12.20
N LEU A 166 9.60 -21.57 -11.50
CA LEU A 166 8.78 -22.76 -11.31
C LEU A 166 8.30 -23.33 -12.66
N ARG A 167 7.83 -22.47 -13.58
CA ARG A 167 7.39 -22.89 -14.93
C ARG A 167 8.49 -23.60 -15.72
N ARG A 168 9.71 -23.04 -15.73
CA ARG A 168 10.85 -23.67 -16.42
C ARG A 168 11.14 -25.08 -15.88
N THR A 169 11.11 -25.26 -14.55
CA THR A 169 11.38 -26.57 -13.94
C THR A 169 10.29 -27.62 -14.21
N THR A 170 9.04 -27.20 -14.41
CA THR A 170 7.93 -28.11 -14.75
C THR A 170 7.93 -28.52 -16.22
N GLU A 171 8.44 -27.68 -17.11
CA GLU A 171 8.57 -27.98 -18.54
C GLU A 171 9.77 -28.89 -18.84
N THR A 172 10.88 -28.79 -18.10
CA THR A 172 12.06 -29.68 -18.28
C THR A 172 11.84 -31.11 -17.75
N LYS A 173 10.76 -31.36 -16.99
CA LYS A 173 10.41 -32.67 -16.43
C LYS A 173 9.30 -33.40 -17.20
N ARG A 174 8.84 -32.86 -18.33
CA ARG A 174 7.96 -33.53 -19.29
C ARG A 174 8.77 -33.91 -20.53
#